data_AF-A0A8C8GC52-F1
#
_entry.id   AF-A0A8C8GC52-F1
#
_cell.length_a   1.000
_cell.length_b   1.000
_cell.length_c   1.000
_cell.angle_alpha   90.00
_cell.angle_beta   90.00
_cell.angle_gamma   90.00
#
_symmetry.space_group_name_H-M   'P 1'
#
loop_
_entity.id
_entity.type
_entity.pdbx_description
1 polymer ?
#
loop_
_entity_poly.entity_id
_entity_poly.type
_entity_poly.pdbx_seq_one_letter_code
_entity_poly.pdbx_strand_id
1 'polypeptide(L)'
;MYPPDWSRNKMVKSPVRAAGVPHPYWPRDLSIPGYVANDRSMHEILSFLFSVSGLFLLSTWVLTGRKWARDGRGQEFGVARRLAICWFAVCGFIHGVVEGWFSLYYDVIPSDQSFLSQLWKEYSRGDSRYVIADNFTVCMETVTAWFWGPLSLWTVFAFLANKPCRFVLQLMVSLGQLYGAVLYFYTEHRDGYSHSQMGHPLYFWFYFVFMNILWIIIPLVLILDAWRHLQQAQTHTDLAQKEKTN
;
A
#
# COMPACT_ATOMS: atom_id res chain seq x y z
N MET A 1 53.51 -31.94 -25.44
CA MET A 1 52.81 -30.71 -25.02
C MET A 1 52.44 -29.97 -26.30
N TYR A 2 51.22 -30.14 -26.79
CA TYR A 2 50.70 -29.48 -28.00
C TYR A 2 49.94 -28.20 -27.59
N PRO A 3 49.94 -27.12 -28.39
CA PRO A 3 49.18 -25.91 -28.08
C PRO A 3 47.68 -26.11 -28.39
N PRO A 4 46.77 -25.35 -27.75
CA PRO A 4 45.34 -25.43 -28.06
C PRO A 4 44.99 -24.68 -29.36
N ASP A 5 44.27 -25.37 -30.24
CA ASP A 5 43.62 -24.87 -31.46
C ASP A 5 42.41 -23.98 -31.11
N TRP A 6 42.40 -22.74 -31.57
CA TRP A 6 41.37 -21.73 -31.32
C TRP A 6 40.30 -21.63 -32.42
N SER A 7 40.21 -22.58 -33.35
CA SER A 7 39.37 -22.45 -34.55
C SER A 7 38.12 -23.34 -34.58
N ARG A 8 37.25 -23.25 -33.56
CA ARG A 8 35.87 -23.76 -33.65
C ARG A 8 34.83 -22.74 -33.21
N ASN A 9 34.52 -21.81 -34.12
CA ASN A 9 33.27 -21.06 -34.10
C ASN A 9 32.11 -22.02 -34.40
N LYS A 10 31.60 -22.70 -33.35
CA LYS A 10 30.24 -23.22 -33.40
C LYS A 10 29.31 -22.02 -33.23
N MET A 11 28.66 -21.60 -34.31
CA MET A 11 27.47 -20.76 -34.24
C MET A 11 26.45 -21.46 -33.33
N VAL A 12 26.44 -21.07 -32.06
CA VAL A 12 25.34 -21.36 -31.16
C VAL A 12 24.17 -20.60 -31.74
N LYS A 13 23.23 -21.32 -32.36
CA LYS A 13 21.91 -20.76 -32.66
C LYS A 13 21.37 -20.23 -31.33
N SER A 14 21.25 -18.91 -31.21
CA SER A 14 20.53 -18.29 -30.10
C SER A 14 19.20 -19.02 -29.95
N PRO A 15 18.84 -19.50 -28.74
CA PRO A 15 17.54 -20.10 -28.56
C PRO A 15 16.51 -19.07 -28.99
N VAL A 16 15.66 -19.45 -29.95
CA VAL A 16 14.45 -18.70 -30.27
C VAL A 16 13.72 -18.55 -28.94
N ARG A 17 13.76 -17.34 -28.35
CA ARG A 17 12.95 -17.02 -27.16
C ARG A 17 11.53 -17.44 -27.53
N ALA A 18 10.96 -18.42 -26.83
CA ALA A 18 9.55 -18.71 -26.96
C ALA A 18 8.82 -17.38 -26.77
N ALA A 19 8.10 -16.93 -27.79
CA ALA A 19 7.34 -15.70 -27.71
C ALA A 19 6.39 -15.87 -26.52
N GLY A 20 6.61 -15.08 -25.47
CA GLY A 20 5.77 -15.11 -24.27
C GLY A 20 4.31 -14.85 -24.64
N VAL A 21 3.39 -15.32 -23.81
CA VAL A 21 1.97 -15.00 -23.97
C VAL A 21 1.82 -13.45 -24.00
N PRO A 22 1.15 -12.87 -25.01
CA PRO A 22 0.98 -11.42 -25.09
C PRO A 22 0.32 -10.85 -23.82
N HIS A 23 0.87 -9.77 -23.28
CA HIS A 23 0.37 -9.13 -22.07
C HIS A 23 0.38 -7.58 -22.17
N PRO A 24 -0.43 -6.87 -21.38
CA PRO A 24 -0.55 -5.42 -21.46
C PRO A 24 0.52 -4.65 -20.68
N TYR A 25 1.36 -5.33 -19.90
CA TYR A 25 2.34 -4.73 -19.00
C TYR A 25 3.59 -4.19 -19.69
N TRP A 26 4.31 -3.29 -19.00
CA TRP A 26 5.59 -2.72 -19.41
C TRP A 26 6.73 -3.24 -18.51
N PRO A 27 7.93 -3.52 -19.04
CA PRO A 27 8.27 -3.49 -20.46
C PRO A 27 7.56 -4.59 -21.28
N ARG A 28 7.42 -4.38 -22.60
CA ARG A 28 6.61 -5.24 -23.48
C ARG A 28 7.20 -6.63 -23.72
N ASP A 29 8.47 -6.82 -23.40
CA ASP A 29 9.21 -8.07 -23.55
C ASP A 29 9.36 -8.83 -22.22
N LEU A 30 8.62 -8.44 -21.17
CA LEU A 30 8.53 -9.20 -19.92
C LEU A 30 8.12 -10.66 -20.19
N SER A 31 8.70 -11.57 -19.42
CA SER A 31 8.26 -12.96 -19.41
C SER A 31 7.35 -13.17 -18.21
N ILE A 32 6.07 -13.44 -18.47
CA ILE A 32 5.06 -13.69 -17.45
C ILE A 32 4.46 -15.07 -17.72
N PRO A 33 5.09 -16.15 -17.22
CA PRO A 33 4.63 -17.51 -17.44
C PRO A 33 3.20 -17.71 -16.93
N GLY A 34 2.36 -18.38 -17.72
CA GLY A 34 1.00 -18.68 -17.33
C GLY A 34 0.06 -17.46 -17.27
N TYR A 35 0.45 -16.31 -17.82
CA TYR A 35 -0.41 -15.12 -17.84
C TYR A 35 -1.77 -15.43 -18.49
N VAL A 36 -2.84 -15.10 -17.77
CA VAL A 36 -4.21 -15.09 -18.27
C VAL A 36 -4.82 -13.72 -18.02
N ALA A 37 -5.32 -13.10 -19.09
CA ALA A 37 -6.01 -11.81 -19.01
C ALA A 37 -7.23 -11.88 -18.08
N ASN A 38 -7.59 -10.75 -17.47
CA ASN A 38 -8.80 -10.64 -16.67
C ASN A 38 -10.04 -10.93 -17.52
N ASP A 39 -10.97 -11.72 -16.98
CA ASP A 39 -12.30 -11.89 -17.54
C ASP A 39 -13.27 -10.77 -17.09
N ARG A 40 -12.94 -10.05 -16.02
CA ARG A 40 -13.67 -8.87 -15.53
C ARG A 40 -13.12 -7.60 -16.15
N SER A 41 -14.03 -6.66 -16.38
CA SER A 41 -13.68 -5.32 -16.83
C SER A 41 -13.04 -4.50 -15.71
N MET A 42 -12.24 -3.51 -16.12
CA MET A 42 -11.68 -2.50 -15.21
C MET A 42 -12.78 -1.82 -14.38
N HIS A 43 -13.94 -1.52 -14.98
CA HIS A 43 -15.04 -0.88 -14.28
C HIS A 43 -15.59 -1.73 -13.14
N GLU A 44 -15.79 -3.03 -13.35
CA GLU A 44 -16.26 -3.93 -12.28
C GLU A 44 -15.25 -4.00 -11.14
N ILE A 45 -13.95 -4.08 -11.46
CA ILE A 45 -12.86 -4.14 -10.49
C ILE A 45 -12.82 -2.86 -9.64
N LEU A 46 -12.79 -1.71 -10.29
CA LEU A 46 -12.73 -0.42 -9.60
C LEU A 46 -14.01 -0.11 -8.83
N SER A 47 -15.18 -0.41 -9.40
CA SER A 47 -16.47 -0.21 -8.72
C SER A 47 -16.53 -0.99 -7.41
N PHE A 48 -16.06 -2.24 -7.38
CA PHE A 48 -15.95 -2.99 -6.13
C PHE A 48 -14.99 -2.32 -5.15
N LEU A 49 -13.76 -2.01 -5.56
CA LEU A 49 -12.75 -1.44 -4.67
C LEU A 49 -13.23 -0.12 -4.02
N PHE A 50 -13.78 0.78 -4.84
CA PHE A 50 -14.31 2.06 -4.36
C PHE A 50 -15.59 1.89 -3.53
N SER A 51 -16.46 0.93 -3.86
CA SER A 51 -17.68 0.69 -3.08
C SER A 51 -17.37 0.13 -1.70
N VAL A 52 -16.46 -0.86 -1.59
CA VAL A 52 -16.09 -1.44 -0.30
C VAL A 52 -15.32 -0.43 0.54
N SER A 53 -14.35 0.29 -0.05
CA SER A 53 -13.65 1.38 0.65
C SER A 53 -14.61 2.48 1.10
N GLY A 54 -15.58 2.84 0.25
CA GLY A 54 -16.65 3.79 0.56
C GLY A 54 -17.53 3.30 1.72
N LEU A 55 -17.84 2.00 1.79
CA LEU A 55 -18.59 1.42 2.90
C LEU A 55 -17.80 1.50 4.22
N PHE A 56 -16.51 1.18 4.22
CA PHE A 56 -15.66 1.35 5.41
C PHE A 56 -15.59 2.82 5.85
N LEU A 57 -15.45 3.74 4.91
CA LEU A 57 -15.45 5.18 5.19
C LEU A 57 -16.79 5.63 5.79
N LEU A 58 -17.91 5.33 5.14
CA LEU A 58 -19.24 5.75 5.56
C LEU A 58 -19.66 5.13 6.89
N SER A 59 -19.43 3.83 7.08
CA SER A 59 -19.72 3.14 8.34
C SER A 59 -18.92 3.75 9.49
N THR A 60 -17.62 3.96 9.31
CA THR A 60 -16.74 4.59 10.31
C THR A 60 -17.13 6.04 10.57
N TRP A 61 -17.52 6.79 9.53
CA TRP A 61 -18.03 8.15 9.66
C TRP A 61 -19.29 8.21 10.52
N VAL A 62 -20.25 7.32 10.28
CA VAL A 62 -21.48 7.23 11.07
C VAL A 62 -21.16 6.82 12.51
N LEU A 63 -20.30 5.82 12.71
CA LEU A 63 -19.91 5.34 14.04
C LEU A 63 -19.25 6.44 14.88
N THR A 64 -18.29 7.16 14.30
CA THR A 64 -17.57 8.27 14.97
C THR A 64 -18.43 9.51 15.21
N GLY A 65 -19.59 9.62 14.57
CA GLY A 65 -20.55 10.70 14.79
C GLY A 65 -21.62 10.39 15.85
N ARG A 66 -21.64 9.18 16.42
CA ARG A 66 -22.61 8.83 17.47
C ARG A 66 -22.23 9.47 18.80
N LYS A 67 -23.24 9.81 19.62
CA LYS A 67 -23.05 10.45 20.93
C LYS A 67 -22.13 9.70 21.91
N TRP A 68 -21.99 8.38 21.75
CA TRP A 68 -21.11 7.54 22.58
C TRP A 68 -19.64 7.61 22.14
N ALA A 69 -19.37 7.94 20.87
CA ALA A 69 -18.03 8.05 20.33
C ALA A 69 -17.46 9.42 20.69
N ARG A 70 -16.75 9.49 21.81
CA ARG A 70 -16.20 10.73 22.36
C ARG A 70 -14.69 10.65 22.54
N ASP A 71 -14.04 11.80 22.48
CA ASP A 71 -12.63 11.93 22.80
C ASP A 71 -12.38 11.74 24.31
N GLY A 72 -11.11 11.75 24.72
CA GLY A 72 -10.75 11.56 26.12
C GLY A 72 -11.18 12.65 27.08
N ARG A 73 -11.76 13.73 26.59
CA ARG A 73 -12.37 14.82 27.38
C ARG A 73 -13.89 14.72 27.41
N GLY A 74 -14.46 13.68 26.80
CA GLY A 74 -15.91 13.52 26.67
C GLY A 74 -16.53 14.49 25.65
N GLN A 75 -15.75 15.00 24.70
CA GLN A 75 -16.21 15.84 23.60
C GLN A 75 -16.43 15.01 22.33
N GLU A 76 -17.31 15.49 21.44
CA GLU A 76 -17.47 14.87 20.13
C GLU A 76 -16.21 15.01 19.29
N PHE A 77 -15.92 14.02 18.45
CA PHE A 77 -14.78 14.12 17.55
C PHE A 77 -15.00 15.22 16.51
N GLY A 78 -14.03 16.15 16.43
CA GLY A 78 -13.98 17.11 15.34
C GLY A 78 -13.83 16.42 13.97
N VAL A 79 -14.22 17.12 12.90
CA VAL A 79 -14.23 16.60 11.52
C VAL A 79 -12.90 15.96 11.12
N ALA A 80 -11.78 16.63 11.39
CA ALA A 80 -10.44 16.11 11.04
C ALA A 80 -10.13 14.76 11.73
N ARG A 81 -10.50 14.60 13.00
CA ARG A 81 -10.31 13.33 13.72
C ARG A 81 -11.18 12.23 13.14
N ARG A 82 -12.43 12.54 12.79
CA ARG A 82 -13.34 11.56 12.17
C ARG A 82 -12.81 11.09 10.82
N LEU A 83 -12.32 12.02 9.99
CA LEU A 83 -11.66 11.70 8.71
C LEU A 83 -10.41 10.82 8.92
N ALA A 84 -9.57 11.13 9.92
CA ALA A 84 -8.41 10.31 10.24
C ALA A 84 -8.79 8.87 10.65
N ILE A 85 -9.83 8.71 11.47
CA ILE A 85 -10.31 7.37 11.86
C ILE A 85 -10.89 6.64 10.64
N CYS A 86 -11.61 7.33 9.75
CA CYS A 86 -12.09 6.74 8.48
C CYS A 86 -10.93 6.31 7.58
N TRP A 87 -9.87 7.12 7.48
CA TRP A 87 -8.64 6.77 6.76
C TRP A 87 -8.05 5.46 7.28
N PHE A 88 -7.85 5.33 8.59
CA PHE A 88 -7.33 4.08 9.17
C PHE A 88 -8.26 2.87 8.96
N ALA A 89 -9.58 3.06 8.93
CA ALA A 89 -10.51 1.98 8.59
C ALA A 89 -10.33 1.50 7.14
N VAL A 90 -10.17 2.44 6.20
CA VAL A 90 -9.88 2.11 4.80
C VAL A 90 -8.49 1.47 4.66
N CYS A 91 -7.47 1.97 5.35
CA CYS A 91 -6.14 1.34 5.40
C CYS A 91 -6.21 -0.09 5.92
N GLY A 92 -6.98 -0.35 6.98
CA GLY A 92 -7.18 -1.70 7.51
C GLY A 92 -7.76 -2.66 6.47
N PHE A 93 -8.71 -2.19 5.65
CA PHE A 93 -9.24 -2.98 4.54
C PHE A 93 -8.23 -3.20 3.42
N ILE A 94 -7.58 -2.13 2.92
CA ILE A 94 -6.64 -2.24 1.80
C ILE A 94 -5.45 -3.12 2.20
N HIS A 95 -4.77 -2.79 3.29
CA HIS A 95 -3.62 -3.55 3.76
C HIS A 95 -4.01 -4.99 4.16
N GLY A 96 -5.09 -5.15 4.93
CA GLY A 96 -5.48 -6.46 5.46
C GLY A 96 -6.04 -7.41 4.41
N VAL A 97 -6.78 -6.91 3.41
CA VAL A 97 -7.48 -7.75 2.42
C VAL A 97 -6.81 -7.71 1.06
N VAL A 98 -6.55 -6.52 0.52
CA VAL A 98 -6.01 -6.38 -0.85
C VAL A 98 -4.53 -6.75 -0.86
N GLU A 99 -3.73 -6.12 -0.01
CA GLU A 99 -2.29 -6.40 0.11
C GLU A 99 -2.04 -7.73 0.82
N GLY A 100 -2.91 -8.12 1.77
CA GLY A 100 -2.90 -9.46 2.35
C GLY A 100 -3.07 -10.56 1.30
N TRP A 101 -3.95 -10.36 0.32
CA TRP A 101 -4.08 -11.29 -0.81
C TRP A 101 -2.80 -11.35 -1.65
N PHE A 102 -2.19 -10.19 -1.95
CA PHE A 102 -0.91 -10.17 -2.66
C PHE A 102 0.19 -10.91 -1.90
N SER A 103 0.35 -10.62 -0.61
CA SER A 103 1.35 -11.26 0.26
C SER A 103 1.24 -12.79 0.27
N LEU A 104 0.02 -13.32 0.16
CA LEU A 104 -0.24 -14.77 0.19
C LEU A 104 -0.20 -15.44 -1.19
N TYR A 105 -0.53 -14.73 -2.26
CA TYR A 105 -0.82 -15.32 -3.58
C TYR A 105 -0.05 -14.68 -4.75
N TYR A 106 0.96 -13.83 -4.49
CA TYR A 106 1.68 -13.09 -5.53
C TYR A 106 2.21 -13.97 -6.68
N ASP A 107 2.56 -15.22 -6.39
CA ASP A 107 3.13 -16.19 -7.33
C ASP A 107 2.12 -16.73 -8.34
N VAL A 108 0.84 -16.84 -7.96
CA VAL A 108 -0.24 -17.36 -8.80
C VAL A 108 -1.06 -16.28 -9.51
N ILE A 109 -0.99 -15.02 -9.05
CA ILE A 109 -1.74 -13.86 -9.59
C ILE A 109 -1.75 -13.78 -11.12
N PRO A 110 -0.64 -14.00 -11.85
CA PRO A 110 -0.66 -13.89 -13.31
C PRO A 110 -1.64 -14.83 -14.00
N SER A 111 -1.85 -16.02 -13.43
CA SER A 111 -2.71 -17.08 -13.97
C SER A 111 -4.10 -17.13 -13.33
N ASP A 112 -4.23 -16.59 -12.12
CA ASP A 112 -5.44 -16.69 -11.31
C ASP A 112 -6.56 -15.75 -11.80
N GLN A 113 -7.80 -16.20 -11.60
CA GLN A 113 -9.03 -15.46 -11.95
C GLN A 113 -9.86 -15.11 -10.71
N SER A 114 -9.36 -15.34 -9.50
CA SER A 114 -9.99 -14.78 -8.30
C SER A 114 -10.06 -13.26 -8.40
N PHE A 115 -11.11 -12.66 -7.82
CA PHE A 115 -11.38 -11.24 -7.96
C PHE A 115 -10.18 -10.35 -7.54
N LEU A 116 -9.56 -10.65 -6.38
CA LEU A 116 -8.42 -9.87 -5.88
C LEU A 116 -7.17 -10.04 -6.75
N SER A 117 -6.93 -11.23 -7.33
CA SER A 117 -5.87 -11.42 -8.32
C SER A 117 -6.10 -10.61 -9.58
N GLN A 118 -7.36 -10.50 -10.02
CA GLN A 118 -7.70 -9.64 -11.16
C GLN A 118 -7.54 -8.15 -10.83
N LEU A 119 -7.85 -7.73 -9.60
CA LEU A 119 -7.55 -6.39 -9.11
C LEU A 119 -6.05 -6.10 -9.18
N TRP A 120 -5.21 -7.03 -8.71
CA TRP A 120 -3.76 -6.88 -8.81
C TRP A 120 -3.26 -6.88 -10.25
N LYS A 121 -3.80 -7.72 -11.13
CA LYS A 121 -3.50 -7.68 -12.57
C LYS A 121 -3.91 -6.36 -13.22
N GLU A 122 -4.99 -5.73 -12.77
CA GLU A 122 -5.40 -4.41 -13.25
C GLU A 122 -4.47 -3.31 -12.73
N TYR A 123 -4.16 -3.31 -11.43
CA TYR A 123 -3.19 -2.37 -10.85
C TYR A 123 -1.79 -2.53 -11.47
N SER A 124 -1.41 -3.75 -11.84
CA SER A 124 -0.13 -4.05 -12.49
C SER A 124 0.03 -3.40 -13.87
N ARG A 125 -1.05 -2.88 -14.48
CA ARG A 125 -0.94 -2.04 -15.69
C ARG A 125 -0.26 -0.70 -15.38
N GLY A 126 -0.42 -0.21 -14.15
CA GLY A 126 0.26 0.96 -13.60
C GLY A 126 1.68 0.67 -13.14
N ASP A 127 1.92 -0.52 -12.59
CA ASP A 127 3.26 -0.96 -12.17
C ASP A 127 3.38 -2.49 -12.29
N SER A 128 4.13 -2.95 -13.30
CA SER A 128 4.24 -4.38 -13.58
C SER A 128 5.01 -5.17 -12.54
N ARG A 129 5.71 -4.52 -11.61
CA ARG A 129 6.44 -5.19 -10.52
C ARG A 129 5.54 -6.11 -9.69
N TYR A 130 4.26 -5.81 -9.58
CA TYR A 130 3.28 -6.65 -8.90
C TYR A 130 2.96 -7.94 -9.67
N VAL A 131 2.91 -7.93 -11.01
CA VAL A 131 2.63 -9.17 -11.78
C VAL A 131 3.87 -10.05 -11.94
N ILE A 132 5.07 -9.48 -11.79
CA ILE A 132 6.33 -10.25 -11.79
C ILE A 132 6.85 -10.58 -10.40
N ALA A 133 6.10 -10.23 -9.35
CA ALA A 133 6.47 -10.45 -7.96
C ALA A 133 7.87 -9.92 -7.61
N ASP A 134 8.14 -8.65 -7.95
CA ASP A 134 9.40 -8.01 -7.62
C ASP A 134 9.68 -8.09 -6.11
N ASN A 135 10.94 -8.35 -5.76
CA ASN A 135 11.36 -8.59 -4.38
C ASN A 135 10.99 -7.45 -3.45
N PHE A 136 11.14 -6.19 -3.88
CA PHE A 136 10.81 -5.06 -3.01
C PHE A 136 9.29 -4.98 -2.81
N THR A 137 8.50 -5.07 -3.89
CA THR A 137 7.04 -5.02 -3.78
C THR A 137 6.48 -6.14 -2.90
N VAL A 138 6.93 -7.39 -3.07
CA VAL A 138 6.52 -8.51 -2.23
C VAL A 138 6.88 -8.29 -0.76
N CYS A 139 8.11 -7.88 -0.46
CA CYS A 139 8.53 -7.61 0.91
C CYS A 139 7.74 -6.47 1.56
N MET A 140 7.60 -5.36 0.86
CA MET A 140 6.91 -4.17 1.35
C MET A 140 5.43 -4.48 1.63
N GLU A 141 4.74 -5.08 0.66
CA GLU A 141 3.32 -5.42 0.78
C GLU A 141 3.05 -6.50 1.84
N THR A 142 4.01 -7.40 2.07
CA THR A 142 3.92 -8.35 3.18
C THR A 142 4.01 -7.62 4.52
N VAL A 143 4.93 -6.66 4.67
CA VAL A 143 5.00 -5.87 5.92
C VAL A 143 3.73 -5.05 6.11
N THR A 144 3.21 -4.42 5.06
CA THR A 144 1.99 -3.61 5.15
C THR A 144 0.78 -4.46 5.52
N ALA A 145 0.62 -5.62 4.90
CA ALA A 145 -0.47 -6.54 5.19
C ALA A 145 -0.44 -7.05 6.63
N TRP A 146 0.72 -7.53 7.10
CA TRP A 146 0.83 -8.21 8.40
C TRP A 146 1.01 -7.27 9.59
N PHE A 147 1.48 -6.03 9.37
CA PHE A 147 1.66 -5.04 10.43
C PHE A 147 0.71 -3.84 10.26
N TRP A 148 0.77 -3.13 9.13
CA TRP A 148 0.01 -1.89 8.97
C TRP A 148 -1.50 -2.12 8.87
N GLY A 149 -1.96 -3.23 8.30
CA GLY A 149 -3.39 -3.60 8.31
C GLY A 149 -3.95 -3.78 9.72
N PRO A 150 -3.44 -4.76 10.51
CA PRO A 150 -3.88 -4.97 11.87
C PRO A 150 -3.71 -3.73 12.78
N LEU A 151 -2.58 -3.02 12.66
CA LEU A 151 -2.33 -1.82 13.46
C LEU A 151 -3.23 -0.64 13.05
N SER A 152 -3.66 -0.55 11.79
CA SER A 152 -4.66 0.45 11.36
C SER A 152 -6.02 0.20 12.03
N LEU A 153 -6.48 -1.06 12.05
CA LEU A 153 -7.72 -1.43 12.73
C LEU A 153 -7.62 -1.24 14.24
N TRP A 154 -6.48 -1.56 14.84
CA TRP A 154 -6.23 -1.25 16.25
C TRP A 154 -6.21 0.27 16.48
N THR A 155 -5.64 1.07 15.58
CA THR A 155 -5.69 2.53 15.68
C THR A 155 -7.13 3.03 15.75
N VAL A 156 -8.02 2.54 14.88
CA VAL A 156 -9.47 2.85 14.93
C VAL A 156 -10.06 2.50 16.29
N PHE A 157 -9.86 1.27 16.76
CA PHE A 157 -10.36 0.83 18.07
C PHE A 157 -9.80 1.68 19.22
N ALA A 158 -8.50 1.98 19.20
CA ALA A 158 -7.83 2.75 20.23
C ALA A 158 -8.36 4.19 20.31
N PHE A 159 -8.73 4.80 19.18
CA PHE A 159 -9.42 6.09 19.18
C PHE A 159 -10.83 5.99 19.76
N LEU A 160 -11.63 5.02 19.32
CA LEU A 160 -13.01 4.85 19.79
C LEU A 160 -13.10 4.48 21.28
N ALA A 161 -12.15 3.68 21.78
CA ALA A 161 -12.05 3.26 23.16
C ALA A 161 -11.16 4.19 24.02
N ASN A 162 -10.76 5.34 23.47
CA ASN A 162 -9.93 6.35 24.14
C ASN A 162 -8.66 5.76 24.81
N LYS A 163 -7.99 4.81 24.16
CA LYS A 163 -6.78 4.17 24.70
C LYS A 163 -5.59 5.15 24.64
N PRO A 164 -4.67 5.14 25.64
CA PRO A 164 -3.50 6.02 25.65
C PRO A 164 -2.58 5.84 24.43
N CYS A 165 -2.50 4.62 23.89
CA CYS A 165 -1.64 4.30 22.76
C CYS A 165 -2.14 4.83 21.41
N ARG A 166 -3.34 5.41 21.31
CA ARG A 166 -3.96 5.80 20.02
C ARG A 166 -3.08 6.70 19.15
N PHE A 167 -2.36 7.65 19.75
CA PHE A 167 -1.47 8.55 19.02
C PHE A 167 -0.11 7.92 18.70
N VAL A 168 0.36 6.98 19.52
CA VAL A 168 1.55 6.18 19.23
C VAL A 168 1.28 5.26 18.04
N LEU A 169 0.13 4.58 18.03
CA LEU A 169 -0.30 3.73 16.91
C LEU A 169 -0.47 4.55 15.62
N GLN A 170 -1.15 5.69 15.67
CA GLN A 170 -1.26 6.61 14.53
C GLN A 170 0.13 6.99 13.99
N LEU A 171 1.05 7.40 14.87
CA LEU A 171 2.41 7.78 14.48
C LEU A 171 3.16 6.62 13.81
N MET A 172 3.12 5.43 14.42
CA MET A 172 3.83 4.23 13.93
C MET A 172 3.33 3.81 12.54
N VAL A 173 2.01 3.66 12.39
CA VAL A 173 1.41 3.23 11.12
C VAL A 173 1.65 4.27 10.03
N SER A 174 1.41 5.55 10.33
CA SER A 174 1.61 6.62 9.34
C SER A 174 3.08 6.76 8.92
N LEU A 175 4.03 6.58 9.84
CA LEU A 175 5.45 6.56 9.49
C LEU A 175 5.80 5.36 8.61
N GLY A 176 5.28 4.18 8.93
CA GLY A 176 5.47 2.97 8.11
C GLY A 176 4.93 3.13 6.69
N GLN A 177 3.72 3.68 6.55
CA GLN A 177 3.09 3.99 5.26
C GLN A 177 3.93 4.99 4.44
N LEU A 178 4.32 6.11 5.06
CA LEU A 178 5.15 7.13 4.42
C LEU A 178 6.49 6.54 3.94
N TYR A 179 7.16 5.77 4.80
CA TYR A 179 8.44 5.16 4.47
C TYR A 179 8.32 4.15 3.32
N GLY A 180 7.33 3.26 3.37
CA GLY A 180 7.05 2.31 2.29
C GLY A 180 6.77 3.00 0.96
N ALA A 181 5.90 4.01 0.95
CA ALA A 181 5.56 4.76 -0.25
C ALA A 181 6.75 5.55 -0.83
N VAL A 182 7.62 6.13 0.02
CA VAL A 182 8.86 6.78 -0.45
C VAL A 182 9.78 5.76 -1.11
N LEU A 183 9.98 4.59 -0.50
CA LEU A 183 10.79 3.52 -1.09
C LEU A 183 10.18 2.97 -2.38
N TYR A 184 8.86 2.85 -2.45
CA TYR A 184 8.14 2.42 -3.65
C TYR A 184 8.40 3.32 -4.86
N PHE A 185 8.30 4.63 -4.67
CA PHE A 185 8.66 5.59 -5.73
C PHE A 185 10.16 5.59 -6.03
N TYR A 186 10.99 5.53 -4.99
CA TYR A 186 12.44 5.63 -5.17
C TYR A 186 13.03 4.42 -5.89
N THR A 187 12.53 3.22 -5.61
CA THR A 187 12.93 1.98 -6.30
C THR A 187 12.54 2.04 -7.77
N GLU A 188 11.33 2.47 -8.11
CA GLU A 188 10.92 2.58 -9.51
C GLU A 188 11.66 3.70 -10.25
N HIS A 189 11.91 4.82 -9.57
CA HIS A 189 12.73 5.90 -10.10
C HIS A 189 14.16 5.42 -10.43
N ARG A 190 14.74 4.60 -9.55
CA ARG A 190 16.05 3.96 -9.73
C ARG A 190 16.08 3.01 -10.93
N ASP A 191 14.95 2.39 -11.25
CA ASP A 191 14.75 1.51 -12.41
C ASP A 191 14.29 2.27 -13.67
N GLY A 192 14.36 3.61 -13.64
CA GLY A 192 14.03 4.46 -14.78
C GLY A 192 12.54 4.46 -15.16
N TYR A 193 11.68 4.07 -14.22
CA TYR A 193 10.24 3.85 -14.41
C TYR A 193 9.91 2.86 -15.55
N SER A 194 10.72 1.80 -15.66
CA SER A 194 10.61 0.81 -16.73
C SER A 194 9.37 -0.09 -16.60
N HIS A 195 8.77 -0.18 -15.41
CA HIS A 195 7.65 -1.09 -15.12
C HIS A 195 6.27 -0.45 -15.37
N SER A 196 6.24 0.76 -15.93
CA SER A 196 5.00 1.46 -16.28
C SER A 196 5.07 2.07 -17.68
N GLN A 197 3.90 2.34 -18.27
CA GLN A 197 3.85 3.15 -19.48
C GLN A 197 4.04 4.63 -19.11
N MET A 198 5.29 5.10 -19.18
CA MET A 198 5.63 6.48 -18.87
C MET A 198 4.72 7.50 -19.56
N GLY A 199 4.14 8.40 -18.77
CA GLY A 199 3.25 9.46 -19.23
C GLY A 199 1.79 9.05 -19.50
N HIS A 200 1.42 7.77 -19.39
CA HIS A 200 0.05 7.33 -19.61
C HIS A 200 -0.91 7.95 -18.57
N PRO A 201 -1.97 8.69 -18.97
CA PRO A 201 -2.84 9.41 -18.04
C PRO A 201 -3.48 8.54 -16.95
N LEU A 202 -3.96 7.36 -17.32
CA LEU A 202 -4.59 6.45 -16.35
C LEU A 202 -3.54 5.65 -15.55
N TYR A 203 -2.78 4.79 -16.22
CA TYR A 203 -1.88 3.86 -15.54
C TYR A 203 -0.69 4.52 -14.84
N PHE A 204 -0.04 5.50 -15.46
CA PHE A 204 1.09 6.16 -14.83
C PHE A 204 0.62 7.28 -13.89
N TRP A 205 -0.14 8.25 -14.39
CA TRP A 205 -0.50 9.41 -13.56
C TRP A 205 -1.54 9.10 -12.50
N PHE A 206 -2.59 8.34 -12.82
CA PHE A 206 -3.63 8.05 -11.84
C PHE A 206 -3.27 6.87 -10.93
N TYR A 207 -2.97 5.67 -11.47
CA TYR A 207 -2.65 4.50 -10.63
C TYR A 207 -1.30 4.64 -9.93
N PHE A 208 -0.22 4.87 -10.69
CA PHE A 208 1.11 4.89 -10.10
C PHE A 208 1.37 6.16 -9.27
N VAL A 209 1.09 7.36 -9.78
CA VAL A 209 1.40 8.61 -9.08
C VAL A 209 0.30 9.03 -8.09
N PHE A 210 -0.90 9.34 -8.57
CA PHE A 210 -1.94 9.98 -7.75
C PHE A 210 -2.37 9.12 -6.56
N MET A 211 -2.69 7.85 -6.80
CA MET A 211 -3.10 6.96 -5.71
C MET A 211 -2.00 6.90 -4.65
N ASN A 212 -0.76 6.56 -5.01
CA ASN A 212 0.35 6.42 -4.05
C ASN A 212 0.73 7.73 -3.33
N ILE A 213 0.56 8.91 -3.95
CA ILE A 213 0.77 10.20 -3.26
C ILE A 213 -0.17 10.38 -2.06
N LEU A 214 -1.36 9.77 -2.05
CA LEU A 214 -2.26 9.82 -0.90
C LEU A 214 -1.62 9.18 0.35
N TRP A 215 -0.86 8.08 0.17
CA TRP A 215 -0.06 7.42 1.22
C TRP A 215 1.22 8.19 1.59
N ILE A 216 1.51 9.32 0.95
CA ILE A 216 2.55 10.26 1.38
C ILE A 216 1.92 11.39 2.18
N ILE A 217 0.94 12.09 1.58
CA ILE A 217 0.41 13.34 2.12
C ILE A 217 -0.43 13.11 3.38
N ILE A 218 -1.35 12.13 3.36
CA ILE A 218 -2.23 11.89 4.50
C ILE A 218 -1.43 11.40 5.70
N PRO A 219 -0.52 10.40 5.57
CA PRO A 219 0.31 9.98 6.69
C PRO A 219 1.22 11.08 7.23
N LEU A 220 1.77 11.96 6.39
CA LEU A 220 2.57 13.10 6.86
C LEU A 220 1.76 14.04 7.77
N VAL A 221 0.53 14.37 7.39
CA VAL A 221 -0.38 15.18 8.23
C VAL A 221 -0.68 14.48 9.55
N LEU A 222 -0.92 13.16 9.51
CA LEU A 222 -1.21 12.36 10.70
C LEU A 222 0.01 12.22 11.63
N ILE A 223 1.23 12.15 11.08
CA ILE A 223 2.48 12.19 11.85
C ILE A 223 2.58 13.50 12.62
N LEU A 224 2.38 14.64 11.95
CA LEU A 224 2.45 15.97 12.60
C LEU A 224 1.37 16.13 13.67
N ASP A 225 0.16 15.63 13.42
CA ASP A 225 -0.93 15.62 14.40
C ASP A 225 -0.60 14.77 15.64
N ALA A 226 -0.11 13.53 15.44
CA ALA A 226 0.27 12.64 16.53
C ALA A 226 1.44 13.21 17.33
N TRP A 227 2.46 13.72 16.64
CA TRP A 227 3.63 14.35 17.25
C TRP A 227 3.24 15.46 18.21
N ARG A 228 2.37 16.39 17.78
CA ARG A 228 1.90 17.49 18.62
C ARG A 228 1.19 17.01 19.88
N HIS A 229 0.30 16.02 19.77
CA HIS A 229 -0.42 15.49 20.93
C HIS A 229 0.50 14.75 21.91
N LEU A 230 1.46 13.96 21.39
CA LEU A 230 2.44 13.25 22.22
C LEU A 230 3.38 14.24 22.93
N GLN A 231 3.85 15.27 22.23
CA GLN A 231 4.69 16.31 22.82
C GLN A 231 3.96 17.06 23.94
N GLN A 232 2.69 17.45 23.72
CA GLN A 232 1.87 18.11 24.75
C GLN A 232 1.70 17.22 25.99
N ALA A 233 1.43 15.92 25.79
CA ALA A 233 1.29 14.97 26.89
C ALA A 233 2.60 14.83 27.70
N GLN A 234 3.75 14.78 27.03
CA GLN A 234 5.05 14.75 27.70
C GLN A 234 5.31 16.03 28.50
N THR A 235 5.09 17.20 27.89
CA THR A 235 5.26 18.49 28.57
C THR A 235 4.40 18.61 29.83
N HIS A 236 3.14 18.17 29.77
CA HIS A 236 2.29 18.15 30.97
C HIS A 236 2.83 17.23 32.07
N THR A 237 3.39 16.08 31.70
CA THR A 237 3.97 15.12 32.64
C THR A 237 5.21 15.72 33.33
N ASP A 238 6.10 16.35 32.57
CA ASP A 238 7.33 16.96 33.08
C ASP A 238 7.01 18.11 34.06
N LEU A 239 6.03 18.95 33.73
CA LEU A 239 5.58 20.05 34.60
C LEU A 239 4.98 19.53 35.92
N ALA A 240 4.12 18.51 35.84
CA ALA A 240 3.52 17.90 37.02
C ALA A 240 4.55 17.22 37.93
N GLN A 241 5.65 16.70 37.38
CA GLN A 241 6.76 16.19 38.17
C GLN A 241 7.52 17.31 38.88
N LYS A 242 7.79 18.43 38.18
CA LYS A 242 8.48 19.59 38.76
C LYS A 242 7.71 20.19 39.95
N GLU A 243 6.39 20.24 39.87
CA GLU A 243 5.53 20.71 40.96
C GLU A 243 5.55 19.79 42.19
N LYS A 244 5.78 18.48 42.03
CA LYS A 244 5.89 17.53 43.15
C LYS A 244 7.25 17.56 43.84
N THR A 245 8.28 18.07 43.17
CA THR A 245 9.65 18.14 43.67
C THR A 245 10.02 19.47 44.33
N ASN A 246 9.15 20.49 44.20
CA ASN A 246 9.26 21.76 44.92
C ASN A 246 8.28 21.80 46.10
#